data_AF-A0A672JRG4-F1
#
_entry.id   AF-A0A672JRG4-F1
#
_cell.length_a   1.000
_cell.length_b   1.000
_cell.length_c   1.000
_cell.angle_alpha   90.00
_cell.angle_beta   90.00
_cell.angle_gamma   90.00
#
_symmetry.space_group_name_H-M   'P 1'
#
loop_
_entity.id
_entity.type
_entity.pdbx_description
1 polymer ?
#
loop_
_entity_poly.entity_id
_entity_poly.type
_entity_poly.pdbx_seq_one_letter_code
_entity_poly.pdbx_strand_id
1 'polypeptide(L)'
;YFCMQRLDDQFSTNLVLRSVKDQVERVGTCAPSLPEPQPMSDEREQLLEQMASLIRDFGDSLDREPKFNDMVDGFARVADRQSFQKLVDKVFVDDITWGKIVTLICVVGKSIAKVCSALFILPTLICLCVVSWTLDYFRDNLLNWICNRGGWINSISSLAHYSFERDFGSSSSLISLSSGVLFISGVLLGGLIVWRLNRCA
;
A
#
# COMPACT_ATOMS: atom_id res chain seq x y z
N TYR A 1 9.41 -20.52 12.83
CA TYR A 1 8.05 -20.34 12.30
C TYR A 1 7.18 -19.50 13.21
N PHE A 2 6.81 -19.93 14.43
CA PHE A 2 5.93 -19.17 15.32
C PHE A 2 6.45 -17.76 15.70
N CYS A 3 7.76 -17.62 15.95
CA CYS A 3 8.38 -16.32 16.24
C CYS A 3 8.30 -15.36 15.03
N MET A 4 8.54 -15.86 13.81
CA MET A 4 8.39 -15.04 12.59
C MET A 4 6.95 -14.64 12.32
N GLN A 5 5.98 -15.55 12.53
CA GLN A 5 4.55 -15.21 12.42
C GLN A 5 4.14 -14.09 13.37
N ARG A 6 4.55 -14.15 14.64
CA ARG A 6 4.26 -13.07 15.61
C ARG A 6 4.86 -11.74 15.18
N LEU A 7 6.04 -11.78 14.58
CA LEU A 7 6.79 -10.62 14.13
C LEU A 7 6.16 -9.97 12.89
N ASP A 8 5.66 -10.76 11.93
CA ASP A 8 4.94 -10.25 10.76
C ASP A 8 3.51 -9.81 11.10
N ASP A 9 2.87 -10.42 12.10
CA ASP A 9 1.58 -10.00 12.65
C ASP A 9 1.67 -8.63 13.31
N GLN A 10 2.69 -8.42 14.17
CA GLN A 10 2.97 -7.12 14.77
C GLN A 10 3.27 -6.06 13.71
N PHE A 11 4.07 -6.41 12.69
CA PHE A 11 4.37 -5.50 11.59
C PHE A 11 3.10 -5.11 10.81
N SER A 12 2.27 -6.10 10.44
CA SER A 12 1.01 -5.86 9.73
C SER A 12 0.08 -4.94 10.52
N THR A 13 -0.01 -5.19 11.83
CA THR A 13 -0.80 -4.37 12.75
C THR A 13 -0.33 -2.92 12.77
N ASN A 14 0.95 -2.70 12.98
CA ASN A 14 1.52 -1.36 13.00
C ASN A 14 1.37 -0.63 11.66
N LEU A 15 1.53 -1.36 10.55
CA LEU A 15 1.40 -0.79 9.20
C LEU A 15 -0.02 -0.32 8.92
N VAL A 16 -1.03 -1.13 9.26
CA VAL A 16 -2.45 -0.74 9.14
C VAL A 16 -2.74 0.47 10.02
N LEU A 17 -2.36 0.44 11.30
CA LEU A 17 -2.61 1.54 12.23
C LEU A 17 -1.97 2.85 11.77
N ARG A 18 -0.70 2.81 11.33
CA ARG A 18 0.02 3.99 10.84
C ARG A 18 -0.58 4.53 9.54
N SER A 19 -0.92 3.65 8.61
CA SER A 19 -1.53 4.06 7.33
C SER A 19 -2.91 4.68 7.53
N VAL A 20 -3.74 4.13 8.41
CA VAL A 20 -5.05 4.69 8.73
C VAL A 20 -4.89 6.05 9.43
N LYS A 21 -3.99 6.14 10.40
CA LYS A 21 -3.71 7.41 11.11
C LYS A 21 -3.27 8.51 10.14
N ASP A 22 -2.33 8.23 9.24
CA ASP A 22 -1.87 9.17 8.21
C ASP A 22 -3.04 9.69 7.36
N GLN A 23 -3.91 8.79 6.88
CA GLN A 23 -5.06 9.17 6.05
C GLN A 23 -6.07 10.06 6.81
N VAL A 24 -6.33 9.78 8.09
CA VAL A 24 -7.27 10.58 8.88
C VAL A 24 -6.70 11.96 9.23
N GLU A 25 -5.41 12.03 9.58
CA GLU A 25 -4.73 13.29 9.88
C GLU A 25 -4.66 14.21 8.65
N ARG A 26 -4.45 13.63 7.44
CA ARG A 26 -4.43 14.39 6.18
C ARG A 26 -5.75 15.08 5.84
N VAL A 27 -6.89 14.53 6.28
CA VAL A 27 -8.21 15.14 6.06
C VAL A 27 -8.56 16.19 7.14
N GLY A 28 -7.67 16.40 8.12
CA GLY A 28 -7.85 17.41 9.17
C GLY A 28 -8.90 17.03 10.21
N THR A 29 -9.34 15.77 10.22
CA THR A 29 -10.26 15.23 11.21
C THR A 29 -9.50 14.78 12.46
N CYS A 30 -10.11 14.91 13.64
CA CYS A 30 -9.53 14.37 14.87
C CYS A 30 -9.35 12.86 14.69
N ALA A 31 -8.09 12.38 14.72
CA ALA A 31 -7.80 10.97 14.56
C ALA A 31 -8.65 10.18 15.57
N PRO A 32 -9.38 9.13 15.14
CA PRO A 32 -10.03 8.26 16.09
C PRO A 32 -8.98 7.76 17.06
N SER A 33 -9.36 7.52 18.31
CA SER A 33 -8.50 6.97 19.36
C SER A 33 -8.10 5.53 18.99
N LEU A 34 -7.22 5.40 17.99
CA LEU A 34 -6.68 4.14 17.50
C LEU A 34 -5.64 3.63 18.50
N PRO A 35 -5.48 2.30 18.61
CA PRO A 35 -4.36 1.73 19.34
C PRO A 35 -3.04 2.32 18.84
N GLU A 36 -2.14 2.65 19.77
CA GLU A 36 -0.80 3.08 19.38
C GLU A 36 -0.01 1.89 18.78
N PRO A 37 0.76 2.11 17.71
CA PRO A 37 1.67 1.10 17.19
C PRO A 37 2.63 0.63 18.28
N GLN A 38 2.88 -0.69 18.35
CA GLN A 38 3.82 -1.23 19.33
C GLN A 38 5.26 -1.02 18.88
N PRO A 39 6.20 -0.68 19.79
CA PRO A 39 7.60 -0.49 19.42
C PRO A 39 8.20 -1.76 18.83
N MET A 40 9.01 -1.60 17.78
CA MET A 40 9.76 -2.66 17.09
C MET A 40 11.26 -2.35 17.12
N SER A 41 12.10 -3.25 16.60
CA SER A 41 13.52 -2.96 16.40
C SER A 41 13.70 -1.83 15.40
N ASP A 42 14.82 -1.11 15.49
CA ASP A 42 15.11 0.06 14.65
C ASP A 42 15.03 -0.27 13.15
N GLU A 43 15.50 -1.45 12.72
CA GLU A 43 15.45 -1.86 11.32
C GLU A 43 14.02 -2.06 10.82
N ARG A 44 13.14 -2.56 11.70
CA ARG A 44 11.73 -2.79 11.37
C ARG A 44 10.93 -1.51 11.40
N GLU A 45 11.26 -0.59 12.30
CA GLU A 45 10.66 0.74 12.30
C GLU A 45 11.05 1.48 11.02
N GLN A 46 12.30 1.39 10.58
CA GLN A 46 12.73 1.95 9.30
C GLN A 46 12.01 1.30 8.10
N LEU A 47 11.79 -0.02 8.13
CA LEU A 47 11.00 -0.71 7.12
C LEU A 47 9.52 -0.28 7.16
N LEU A 48 8.96 -0.12 8.35
CA LEU A 48 7.59 0.33 8.57
C LEU A 48 7.37 1.72 7.98
N GLU A 49 8.30 2.66 8.21
CA GLU A 49 8.27 4.01 7.62
C GLU A 49 8.35 3.97 6.10
N GLN A 50 9.26 3.17 5.53
CA GLN A 50 9.35 3.01 4.08
C GLN A 50 8.05 2.46 3.50
N MET A 51 7.47 1.43 4.12
CA MET A 51 6.21 0.83 3.68
C MET A 51 5.05 1.81 3.81
N ALA A 52 4.95 2.54 4.92
CA ALA A 52 3.92 3.56 5.09
C ALA A 52 4.02 4.67 4.02
N SER A 53 5.24 5.12 3.71
CA SER A 53 5.47 6.08 2.62
C SER A 53 5.08 5.50 1.26
N LEU A 54 5.45 4.25 0.96
CA LEU A 54 5.07 3.58 -0.29
C LEU A 54 3.56 3.44 -0.41
N ILE A 55 2.86 3.04 0.65
CA ILE A 55 1.39 2.94 0.69
C ILE A 55 0.77 4.32 0.43
N ARG A 56 1.33 5.38 1.01
CA ARG A 56 0.87 6.76 0.80
C ARG A 56 0.99 7.15 -0.68
N ASP A 57 2.17 7.00 -1.27
CA ASP A 57 2.40 7.38 -2.67
C ASP A 57 1.57 6.52 -3.64
N PHE A 58 1.44 5.23 -3.32
CA PHE A 58 0.60 4.30 -4.07
C PHE A 58 -0.88 4.64 -3.97
N GLY A 59 -1.35 4.99 -2.78
CA GLY A 59 -2.71 5.47 -2.54
C GLY A 59 -3.02 6.75 -3.30
N ASP A 60 -2.07 7.69 -3.36
CA ASP A 60 -2.21 8.95 -4.12
C ASP A 60 -2.22 8.68 -5.64
N SER A 61 -1.50 7.68 -6.14
CA SER A 61 -1.60 7.19 -7.53
C SER A 61 -2.94 6.53 -7.82
N LEU A 62 -3.46 5.72 -6.87
CA LEU A 62 -4.74 5.03 -7.00
C LEU A 62 -5.95 5.97 -7.03
N ASP A 63 -5.85 7.19 -6.48
CA ASP A 63 -6.93 8.18 -6.56
C ASP A 63 -7.31 8.57 -7.99
N ARG A 64 -6.41 8.35 -8.95
CA ARG A 64 -6.67 8.58 -10.37
C ARG A 64 -7.55 7.50 -10.99
N GLU A 65 -7.75 6.38 -10.31
CA GLU A 65 -8.45 5.20 -10.82
C GLU A 65 -9.92 5.22 -10.36
N PRO A 66 -10.90 5.37 -11.26
CA PRO A 66 -12.31 5.47 -10.88
C PRO A 66 -12.80 4.25 -10.09
N LYS A 67 -12.37 3.05 -10.49
CA LYS A 67 -12.73 1.79 -9.82
C LYS A 67 -12.24 1.73 -8.37
N PHE A 68 -11.11 2.35 -8.06
CA PHE A 68 -10.60 2.43 -6.70
C PHE A 68 -11.46 3.36 -5.86
N ASN A 69 -11.76 4.56 -6.37
CA ASN A 69 -12.64 5.51 -5.70
C ASN A 69 -14.05 4.92 -5.47
N ASP A 70 -14.60 4.17 -6.43
CA ASP A 70 -15.88 3.48 -6.27
C ASP A 70 -15.86 2.46 -5.12
N MET A 71 -14.73 1.76 -4.91
CA MET A 71 -14.59 0.84 -3.78
C MET A 71 -14.53 1.59 -2.45
N VAL A 72 -13.78 2.69 -2.40
CA VAL A 72 -13.69 3.57 -1.22
C VAL A 72 -15.06 4.14 -0.88
N ASP A 73 -15.76 4.73 -1.85
CA ASP A 73 -17.08 5.34 -1.64
C ASP A 73 -18.15 4.32 -1.28
N GLY A 74 -18.16 3.18 -1.97
CA GLY A 74 -19.08 2.08 -1.68
C GLY A 74 -18.90 1.55 -0.26
N PHE A 75 -17.66 1.39 0.19
CA PHE A 75 -17.39 0.92 1.56
C PHE A 75 -17.65 2.00 2.60
N ALA A 76 -17.15 3.23 2.42
CA ALA A 76 -17.34 4.34 3.35
C ALA A 76 -18.81 4.69 3.62
N ARG A 77 -19.70 4.47 2.64
CA ARG A 77 -21.14 4.74 2.78
C ARG A 77 -21.85 3.81 3.77
N VAL A 78 -21.38 2.57 3.92
CA VAL A 78 -22.03 1.54 4.75
C VAL A 78 -21.20 1.21 5.98
N ALA A 79 -19.89 1.00 5.80
CA ALA A 79 -18.90 0.76 6.84
C ALA A 79 -19.31 -0.30 7.88
N ASP A 80 -19.87 -1.42 7.42
CA ASP A 80 -20.29 -2.55 8.25
C ASP A 80 -19.51 -3.84 7.93
N ARG A 81 -19.71 -4.90 8.73
CA ARG A 81 -18.95 -6.14 8.58
C ARG A 81 -19.22 -6.83 7.24
N GLN A 82 -20.44 -6.75 6.72
CA GLN A 82 -20.82 -7.38 5.45
C GLN A 82 -20.21 -6.66 4.24
N SER A 83 -20.23 -5.33 4.24
CA SER A 83 -19.56 -4.53 3.21
C SER A 83 -18.05 -4.69 3.25
N PHE A 84 -17.45 -4.85 4.44
CA PHE A 84 -16.04 -5.21 4.57
C PHE A 84 -15.73 -6.59 3.95
N GLN A 85 -16.57 -7.60 4.21
CA GLN A 85 -16.43 -8.93 3.58
C GLN A 85 -16.50 -8.84 2.06
N LYS A 86 -17.49 -8.12 1.52
CA LYS A 86 -17.60 -7.90 0.06
C LYS A 86 -16.39 -7.15 -0.51
N LEU A 87 -15.82 -6.21 0.24
CA LEU A 87 -14.62 -5.49 -0.16
C LEU A 87 -13.43 -6.46 -0.28
N VAL A 88 -13.16 -7.27 0.74
CA VAL A 88 -12.03 -8.21 0.69
C VAL A 88 -12.23 -9.30 -0.37
N ASP A 89 -13.45 -9.80 -0.55
CA ASP A 89 -13.78 -10.77 -1.61
C ASP A 89 -13.53 -10.17 -3.00
N LYS A 90 -13.86 -8.89 -3.19
CA LYS A 90 -13.62 -8.18 -4.45
C LYS A 90 -12.13 -7.92 -4.68
N VAL A 91 -11.36 -7.57 -3.65
CA VAL A 91 -9.92 -7.28 -3.76
C VAL A 91 -9.11 -8.56 -4.04
N PHE A 92 -9.47 -9.67 -3.41
CA PHE A 92 -8.71 -10.93 -3.45
C PHE A 92 -9.41 -12.05 -4.25
N VAL A 93 -10.28 -11.70 -5.21
CA VAL A 93 -11.07 -12.67 -5.97
C VAL A 93 -10.22 -13.72 -6.70
N ASP A 94 -9.12 -13.32 -7.35
CA ASP A 94 -8.27 -14.23 -8.13
C ASP A 94 -7.11 -14.81 -7.32
N ASP A 95 -6.40 -13.92 -6.62
CA ASP A 95 -5.14 -14.22 -5.95
C ASP A 95 -4.79 -13.16 -4.88
N ILE A 96 -3.85 -13.53 -4.01
CA ILE A 96 -3.23 -12.64 -3.03
C ILE A 96 -1.90 -12.17 -3.60
N THR A 97 -1.74 -10.84 -3.74
CA THR A 97 -0.49 -10.18 -4.12
C THR A 97 -0.17 -9.06 -3.14
N TRP A 98 1.10 -8.66 -3.05
CA TRP A 98 1.51 -7.52 -2.23
C TRP A 98 0.77 -6.24 -2.63
N GLY A 99 0.59 -6.01 -3.93
CA GLY A 99 -0.17 -4.87 -4.46
C GLY A 99 -1.64 -4.88 -4.01
N LYS A 100 -2.32 -6.04 -4.01
CA LYS A 100 -3.69 -6.18 -3.50
C LYS A 100 -3.78 -5.97 -1.99
N ILE A 101 -2.80 -6.45 -1.22
CA ILE A 101 -2.72 -6.19 0.23
C ILE A 101 -2.58 -4.69 0.51
N VAL A 102 -1.65 -4.02 -0.17
CA VAL A 102 -1.49 -2.56 -0.06
C VAL A 102 -2.76 -1.83 -0.51
N THR A 103 -3.40 -2.29 -1.59
CA THR A 103 -4.67 -1.71 -2.08
C THR A 103 -5.76 -1.80 -1.00
N LEU A 104 -5.90 -2.93 -0.31
CA LEU A 104 -6.84 -3.05 0.82
C LEU A 104 -6.54 -2.02 1.91
N ILE A 105 -5.27 -1.85 2.30
CA ILE A 105 -4.87 -0.86 3.32
C ILE A 105 -5.26 0.56 2.86
N CYS A 106 -5.00 0.90 1.60
CA CYS A 106 -5.40 2.20 1.02
C CYS A 106 -6.92 2.40 1.03
N VAL A 107 -7.70 1.39 0.61
CA VAL A 107 -9.17 1.49 0.61
C VAL A 107 -9.69 1.70 2.03
N VAL A 108 -9.20 0.91 2.99
CA VAL A 108 -9.61 1.00 4.40
C VAL A 108 -9.27 2.37 4.98
N GLY A 109 -8.01 2.82 4.84
CA GLY A 109 -7.57 4.12 5.36
C GLY A 109 -8.37 5.30 4.81
N LYS A 110 -8.59 5.32 3.49
CA LYS A 110 -9.36 6.39 2.84
C LYS A 110 -10.85 6.34 3.18
N SER A 111 -11.41 5.14 3.32
CA SER A 111 -12.81 4.97 3.72
C SER A 111 -13.04 5.47 5.14
N ILE A 112 -12.12 5.16 6.06
CA ILE A 112 -12.13 5.68 7.43
C ILE A 112 -12.04 7.20 7.43
N ALA A 113 -11.11 7.79 6.68
CA ALA A 113 -10.99 9.25 6.59
C ALA A 113 -12.29 9.92 6.07
N LYS A 114 -12.95 9.31 5.08
CA LYS A 114 -14.26 9.75 4.57
C LYS A 114 -15.37 9.61 5.62
N VAL A 115 -15.44 8.48 6.33
CA VAL A 115 -16.39 8.24 7.42
C VAL A 115 -16.21 9.28 8.54
N CYS A 116 -14.97 9.53 8.96
CA CYS A 116 -14.61 10.57 9.94
C CYS A 116 -15.08 11.96 9.52
N SER A 117 -15.00 12.26 8.23
CA SER A 117 -15.39 13.57 7.68
C SER A 117 -16.91 13.73 7.51
N ALA A 118 -17.62 12.63 7.25
CA ALA A 118 -19.04 12.66 6.90
C ALA A 118 -19.99 12.46 8.11
N LEU A 119 -19.57 11.70 9.13
CA LEU A 119 -20.42 11.32 10.27
C LEU A 119 -20.06 12.10 11.53
N PHE A 120 -20.99 12.93 11.99
CA PHE A 120 -20.81 13.75 13.20
C PHE A 120 -21.05 12.99 14.51
N ILE A 121 -21.86 11.91 14.49
CA ILE A 121 -22.45 11.36 15.73
C ILE A 121 -21.66 10.18 16.30
N LEU A 122 -20.91 9.41 15.51
CA LEU A 122 -20.14 8.26 16.04
C LEU A 122 -18.99 7.74 15.15
N PRO A 123 -18.16 8.62 14.55
CA PRO A 123 -17.11 8.18 13.62
C PRO A 123 -16.12 7.21 14.30
N THR A 124 -15.74 7.48 15.57
CA THR A 124 -14.71 6.72 16.28
C THR A 124 -15.02 5.22 16.42
N LEU A 125 -16.25 4.84 16.77
CA LEU A 125 -16.60 3.42 16.96
C LEU A 125 -16.60 2.65 15.64
N ILE A 126 -17.15 3.24 14.57
CA ILE A 126 -17.14 2.63 13.24
C ILE A 126 -15.69 2.44 12.78
N CYS A 127 -14.85 3.46 12.96
CA CYS A 127 -13.44 3.39 12.60
C CYS A 127 -12.71 2.28 13.35
N LEU A 128 -12.93 2.16 14.67
CA LEU A 128 -12.35 1.09 15.47
C LEU A 128 -12.83 -0.30 15.04
N CYS A 129 -14.11 -0.45 14.69
CA CYS A 129 -14.64 -1.71 14.16
C CYS A 129 -13.99 -2.06 12.82
N VAL A 130 -13.90 -1.11 11.88
CA VAL A 130 -13.29 -1.33 10.56
C VAL A 130 -11.81 -1.70 10.69
N VAL A 131 -11.05 -1.01 11.56
CA VAL A 131 -9.66 -1.36 11.84
C VAL A 131 -9.58 -2.76 12.45
N SER A 132 -10.40 -3.08 13.44
CA SER A 132 -10.43 -4.42 14.05
C SER A 132 -10.70 -5.51 13.02
N TRP A 133 -11.69 -5.33 12.13
CA TRP A 133 -12.00 -6.30 11.09
C TRP A 133 -10.87 -6.47 10.08
N THR A 134 -10.17 -5.37 9.79
CA THR A 134 -8.98 -5.39 8.94
C THR A 134 -7.87 -6.20 9.61
N LEU A 135 -7.56 -5.91 10.88
CA LEU A 135 -6.54 -6.64 11.64
C LEU A 135 -6.86 -8.13 11.78
N ASP A 136 -8.11 -8.48 12.07
CA ASP A 136 -8.57 -9.87 12.10
C ASP A 136 -8.37 -10.54 10.72
N TYR A 137 -8.70 -9.85 9.63
CA TYR A 137 -8.50 -10.40 8.29
C TYR A 137 -7.02 -10.62 7.97
N PHE A 138 -6.15 -9.68 8.35
CA PHE A 138 -4.70 -9.82 8.21
C PHE A 138 -4.19 -11.04 8.96
N ARG A 139 -4.56 -11.20 10.23
CA ARG A 139 -4.15 -12.33 11.07
C ARG A 139 -4.67 -13.67 10.53
N ASP A 140 -5.95 -13.72 10.19
CA ASP A 140 -6.64 -14.99 9.93
C ASP A 140 -6.48 -15.47 8.47
N ASN A 141 -6.25 -14.56 7.51
CA ASN A 141 -6.22 -14.89 6.07
C ASN A 141 -4.89 -14.55 5.38
N LEU A 142 -4.26 -13.43 5.74
CA LEU A 142 -3.07 -12.94 5.02
C LEU A 142 -1.75 -13.35 5.67
N LEU A 143 -1.72 -13.55 6.99
CA LEU A 143 -0.49 -13.77 7.75
C LEU A 143 0.32 -14.97 7.25
N ASN A 144 -0.36 -16.10 7.00
CA ASN A 144 0.30 -17.29 6.48
C ASN A 144 0.90 -17.05 5.09
N TRP A 145 0.19 -16.33 4.21
CA TRP A 145 0.69 -15.98 2.89
C TRP A 145 1.91 -15.04 2.97
N ILE A 146 1.84 -14.01 3.82
CA ILE A 146 2.93 -13.06 4.10
C ILE A 146 4.18 -13.80 4.55
N CYS A 147 4.05 -14.69 5.54
CA CYS A 147 5.16 -15.49 6.06
C CYS A 147 5.76 -16.39 4.99
N ASN A 148 4.93 -17.04 4.17
CA ASN A 148 5.38 -17.92 3.09
C ASN A 148 6.09 -17.17 1.95
N ARG A 149 5.91 -15.85 1.84
CA ARG A 149 6.64 -14.98 0.92
C ARG A 149 7.91 -14.37 1.53
N GLY A 150 8.28 -14.77 2.75
CA GLY A 150 9.46 -14.28 3.48
C GLY A 150 9.20 -13.00 4.27
N GLY A 151 7.93 -12.72 4.61
CA GLY A 151 7.54 -11.57 5.42
C GLY A 151 7.55 -10.25 4.66
N TRP A 152 7.29 -9.17 5.39
CA TRP A 152 7.15 -7.83 4.80
C TRP A 152 8.42 -7.28 4.16
N ILE A 153 9.60 -7.77 4.56
CA ILE A 153 10.87 -7.32 3.96
C ILE A 153 10.95 -7.65 2.46
N ASN A 154 10.32 -8.73 2.01
CA ASN A 154 10.29 -9.14 0.61
C ASN A 154 9.20 -8.42 -0.20
N SER A 155 8.33 -7.62 0.44
CA SER A 155 7.27 -6.91 -0.25
C SER A 155 7.78 -5.74 -1.09
N ILE A 156 8.85 -5.07 -0.66
CA ILE A 156 9.40 -3.87 -1.33
C ILE A 156 9.76 -4.14 -2.79
N SER A 157 10.48 -5.24 -3.06
CA SER A 157 10.90 -5.57 -4.43
C SER A 157 9.71 -5.85 -5.36
N SER A 158 8.68 -6.52 -4.84
CA SER A 158 7.45 -6.79 -5.57
C SER A 158 6.62 -5.53 -5.80
N LEU A 159 6.55 -4.63 -4.82
CA LEU A 159 5.81 -3.38 -4.92
C LEU A 159 6.50 -2.37 -5.84
N ALA A 160 7.83 -2.36 -5.86
CA ALA A 160 8.59 -1.57 -6.82
C ALA A 160 8.20 -1.95 -8.26
N HIS A 161 8.21 -3.26 -8.58
CA HIS A 161 7.78 -3.75 -9.90
C HIS A 161 6.34 -3.35 -10.23
N TYR A 162 5.43 -3.50 -9.26
CA TYR A 162 4.03 -3.16 -9.43
C TYR A 162 3.81 -1.65 -9.68
N SER A 163 4.56 -0.78 -9.00
CA SER A 163 4.54 0.67 -9.24
C SER A 163 5.05 1.00 -10.65
N PHE A 164 6.15 0.37 -11.08
CA PHE A 164 6.69 0.55 -12.43
C PHE A 164 5.67 0.13 -13.51
N GLU A 165 5.01 -1.03 -13.36
CA GLU A 165 4.01 -1.48 -14.33
C GLU A 165 2.79 -0.54 -14.42
N ARG A 166 2.36 0.07 -13.30
CA ARG A 166 1.29 1.08 -13.32
C ARG A 166 1.72 2.40 -13.98
N ASP A 167 2.92 2.88 -13.68
CA ASP A 167 3.41 4.15 -14.22
C ASP A 167 3.69 4.07 -15.73
N PHE A 168 4.18 2.94 -16.22
CA PHE A 168 4.37 2.70 -17.67
C PHE A 168 3.11 2.16 -18.38
N GLY A 169 2.21 1.47 -17.66
CA GLY A 169 0.95 0.95 -18.18
C GLY A 169 -0.11 2.01 -18.53
N SER A 170 0.10 3.27 -18.12
CA SER A 170 -0.75 4.42 -18.49
C SER A 170 -0.25 5.16 -19.75
N SER A 171 0.80 4.65 -20.40
CA SER A 171 1.26 5.16 -21.70
C SER A 171 0.85 4.20 -22.82
N SER A 172 -0.41 4.26 -23.23
CA SER A 172 -0.80 3.70 -24.53
C SER A 172 -0.21 4.56 -25.66
N SER A 173 1.06 4.32 -25.98
CA SER A 173 1.62 4.27 -27.34
C SER A 173 3.14 4.33 -27.25
N LEU A 174 3.80 3.42 -27.98
CA LEU A 174 5.26 3.23 -28.08
C LEU A 174 5.80 2.61 -26.77
N ILE A 175 6.20 1.35 -26.68
CA ILE A 175 6.96 0.53 -27.61
C ILE A 175 6.63 -0.91 -27.23
N SER A 176 6.09 -1.69 -28.16
CA SER A 176 6.18 -3.15 -28.08
C SER A 176 7.66 -3.50 -28.12
N LEU A 177 8.23 -3.96 -27.01
CA LEU A 177 9.32 -4.92 -27.11
C LEU A 177 9.37 -5.84 -25.89
N SER A 178 9.15 -7.10 -26.20
CA SER A 178 9.54 -8.27 -25.42
C SER A 178 10.91 -8.13 -24.75
N SER A 179 11.02 -8.64 -23.53
CA SER A 179 12.19 -9.34 -22.96
C SER A 179 13.57 -8.68 -23.13
N GLY A 180 14.12 -8.21 -22.00
CA GLY A 180 15.56 -8.08 -21.81
C GLY A 180 16.20 -6.79 -22.31
N VAL A 181 17.05 -6.22 -21.46
CA VAL A 181 18.06 -5.18 -21.75
C VAL A 181 17.51 -3.75 -21.91
N LEU A 182 17.58 -2.98 -20.82
CA LEU A 182 17.84 -1.53 -20.90
C LEU A 182 18.97 -1.14 -19.94
N PHE A 183 20.18 -1.55 -20.31
CA PHE A 183 21.45 -0.97 -19.87
C PHE A 183 22.19 -0.34 -21.06
N ILE A 184 21.54 0.51 -21.89
CA ILE A 184 22.24 1.21 -23.00
C ILE A 184 21.73 2.65 -23.19
N SER A 185 21.51 3.39 -22.10
CA SER A 185 21.30 4.85 -22.20
C SER A 185 22.54 5.64 -21.74
N GLY A 186 23.24 5.18 -20.69
CA GLY A 186 24.41 5.88 -20.15
C GLY A 186 25.67 5.84 -21.01
N VAL A 187 25.88 4.78 -21.80
CA VAL A 187 27.13 4.60 -22.57
C VAL A 187 27.21 5.52 -23.79
N LEU A 188 26.07 5.82 -24.43
CA LEU A 188 26.04 6.70 -25.61
C LEU A 188 26.28 8.18 -25.23
N LEU A 189 25.75 8.65 -24.10
CA LEU A 189 26.03 10.01 -23.64
C LEU A 189 27.49 10.16 -23.17
N GLY A 190 28.02 9.18 -22.43
CA GLY A 190 29.41 9.20 -21.97
C GLY A 190 30.43 9.18 -23.11
N GLY A 191 30.20 8.36 -24.13
CA GLY A 191 31.07 8.30 -25.31
C GLY A 191 31.09 9.60 -26.12
N LEU A 192 29.97 10.31 -26.19
CA LEU A 192 29.85 11.55 -26.97
C LEU A 192 30.56 12.73 -26.28
N ILE A 193 30.59 12.74 -24.95
CA ILE A 193 31.33 13.72 -24.15
C ILE A 193 32.85 13.49 -24.29
N VAL A 194 33.30 12.24 -24.19
CA VAL A 194 34.72 11.89 -24.36
C VAL A 194 35.20 12.16 -25.79
N TRP A 195 34.39 11.86 -26.80
CA TRP A 195 34.72 12.15 -28.20
C TRP A 195 34.81 13.65 -28.51
N ARG A 196 33.93 14.47 -27.90
CA ARG A 196 33.98 15.94 -28.04
C ARG A 196 35.22 16.55 -27.38
N LEU A 197 35.66 16.02 -26.24
CA LEU A 197 36.84 16.52 -25.53
C LEU A 197 38.16 16.14 -26.23
N ASN A 198 38.26 14.94 -26.82
CA ASN A 198 39.48 14.51 -27.52
C ASN A 198 39.71 15.19 -28.90
N ARG A 199 38.77 16.01 -29.37
CA ARG A 199 38.92 16.83 -30.59
C ARG A 199 39.30 18.28 -30.31
N CYS A 200 39.40 18.67 -29.04
CA CYS A 200 39.78 20.02 -28.60
C CYS A 200 41.16 20.07 -27.92
N ALA A 201 41.94 18.99 -28.02
CA ALA A 201 43.34 18.92 -27.59
C ALA A 201 44.27 18.82 -28.81
#